data_AF-A0A7W0A0Q7-F1
#
_entry.id   AF-A0A7W0A0Q7-F1
#
_cell.length_a   1.000
_cell.length_b   1.000
_cell.length_c   1.000
_cell.angle_alpha   90.00
_cell.angle_beta   90.00
_cell.angle_gamma   90.00
#
_symmetry.space_group_name_H-M   'P 1'
#
loop_
_entity.id
_entity.type
_entity.pdbx_description
1 polymer ?
#
loop_
_entity_poly.entity_id
_entity_poly.type
_entity_poly.pdbx_seq_one_letter_code
_entity_poly.pdbx_strand_id
1 'polypeptide(L)' 'MGTSYEDAGVSITAGEAAVERIKSKVRSTFRPEVIGDIGGFGGLFAFASHRYTHPVLVSSTDGVGTKALIAQS' A
#
# COMPACT_ATOMS: atom_id res chain seq x y z
N MET A 1 -20.72 -23.80 -15.81
CA MET A 1 -19.29 -23.82 -15.42
C MET A 1 -18.98 -22.44 -14.86
N GLY A 2 -18.74 -22.35 -13.55
CA GLY A 2 -18.44 -21.07 -12.91
C GLY A 2 -17.04 -20.63 -13.28
N THR A 3 -16.87 -19.40 -13.76
CA THR A 3 -15.57 -18.77 -13.94
C THR A 3 -14.94 -18.61 -12.57
N SER A 4 -13.75 -19.17 -12.35
CA SER A 4 -13.00 -18.93 -11.12
C SER A 4 -12.50 -17.49 -11.09
N TYR A 5 -12.17 -16.99 -9.90
CA TYR A 5 -11.56 -15.66 -9.73
C TYR A 5 -10.20 -15.57 -10.46
N GLU A 6 -9.51 -16.71 -10.56
CA GLU A 6 -8.26 -16.85 -11.31
C GLU A 6 -8.47 -16.75 -12.82
N ASP A 7 -9.59 -17.27 -13.35
CA ASP A 7 -9.94 -17.14 -14.78
C ASP A 7 -10.18 -15.68 -15.19
N ALA A 8 -10.50 -14.80 -14.23
CA ALA A 8 -10.56 -13.35 -14.43
C ALA A 8 -9.18 -12.67 -14.37
N GLY A 9 -8.10 -13.45 -14.25
CA GLY A 9 -6.72 -12.97 -14.15
C GLY A 9 -6.29 -12.58 -12.74
N VAL A 10 -7.07 -12.92 -11.70
CA VAL A 10 -6.78 -12.52 -10.31
C VAL A 10 -6.30 -13.71 -9.49
N SER A 11 -5.02 -13.72 -9.13
CA SER A 11 -4.45 -14.72 -8.22
C SER A 11 -4.25 -14.14 -6.81
N ILE A 12 -5.05 -14.64 -5.86
CA ILE A 12 -4.94 -14.27 -4.44
C ILE A 12 -3.58 -14.68 -3.90
N THR A 13 -3.16 -15.92 -4.18
CA THR A 13 -1.86 -16.46 -3.78
C THR A 13 -0.69 -15.60 -4.27
N ALA A 14 -0.74 -15.12 -5.52
CA ALA A 14 0.31 -14.24 -6.04
C ALA A 14 0.35 -12.89 -5.30
N GLY A 15 -0.82 -12.35 -4.94
CA GLY A 15 -0.96 -11.14 -4.14
C GLY A 15 -0.35 -11.29 -2.74
N GLU A 16 -0.72 -12.36 -2.02
CA GLU A 16 -0.18 -12.65 -0.69
C GLU A 16 1.34 -12.87 -0.71
N ALA A 17 1.85 -13.63 -1.69
CA ALA A 17 3.29 -13.84 -1.87
C ALA A 17 4.04 -12.53 -2.16
N ALA A 18 3.42 -11.59 -2.90
CA ALA A 18 4.00 -10.27 -3.13
C ALA A 18 4.07 -9.44 -1.84
N VAL A 19 3.01 -9.46 -1.02
CA VAL A 19 2.97 -8.78 0.28
C VAL A 19 4.08 -9.31 1.21
N GLU A 20 4.24 -10.62 1.32
CA GLU A 20 5.29 -11.21 2.16
C GLU A 20 6.70 -10.78 1.74
N ARG A 21 6.97 -10.71 0.43
CA ARG A 21 8.29 -10.27 -0.09
C ARG A 21 8.64 -8.84 0.27
N ILE A 22 7.66 -7.94 0.38
CA ILE A 22 7.89 -6.52 0.66
C ILE A 22 7.72 -6.15 2.14
N LYS A 23 7.16 -7.05 2.96
CA LYS A 23 6.76 -6.77 4.35
C LYS A 23 7.89 -6.17 5.19
N SER A 24 9.12 -6.67 5.08
CA SER A 24 10.27 -6.13 5.83
C SER A 24 10.64 -4.70 5.40
N LYS A 25 10.62 -4.41 4.09
CA LYS A 25 10.88 -3.08 3.53
C LYS A 25 9.80 -2.09 3.98
N VAL A 26 8.53 -2.49 3.92
CA VAL A 26 7.41 -1.66 4.40
C VAL A 26 7.51 -1.40 5.91
N ARG A 27 7.80 -2.42 6.73
CA ARG A 27 7.97 -2.26 8.17
C ARG A 27 9.13 -1.34 8.55
N SER A 28 10.19 -1.27 7.74
CA SER A 28 11.31 -0.35 7.99
C SER A 28 10.93 1.13 7.95
N THR A 29 9.76 1.48 7.38
CA THR A 29 9.26 2.86 7.34
C THR A 29 8.20 3.15 8.40
N PHE A 30 7.93 2.21 9.32
CA PHE A 30 6.89 2.37 10.33
C PHE A 30 7.24 3.48 11.32
N ARG A 31 6.20 4.17 11.76
CA ARG A 31 6.23 5.15 12.84
C ARG A 31 5.27 4.72 13.96
N PRO A 32 5.40 5.27 15.18
CA PRO A 32 4.52 4.92 16.30
C PRO A 32 3.02 5.14 16.03
N GLU A 33 2.68 6.01 15.09
CA GLU A 33 1.29 6.29 14.73
C GLU A 33 0.66 5.23 13.80
N VAL A 34 1.44 4.33 13.19
CA VAL A 34 0.89 3.26 12.34
C VAL A 34 0.13 2.26 13.21
N ILE A 35 -1.10 1.93 12.82
CA ILE A 35 -1.94 0.94 13.53
C ILE A 35 -2.09 -0.30 12.64
N GLY A 36 -1.65 -1.45 13.15
CA GLY A 36 -1.72 -2.73 12.44
C GLY A 36 -0.51 -3.02 11.56
N ASP A 37 -0.74 -3.78 10.47
CA ASP A 37 0.31 -4.20 9.52
C ASP A 37 -0.25 -4.28 8.09
N ILE A 38 0.61 -4.46 7.10
CA ILE A 38 0.24 -4.64 5.68
C ILE A 38 -0.42 -6.00 5.43
N GLY A 39 -1.40 -6.05 4.53
CA GLY A 39 -2.13 -7.27 4.13
C GLY A 39 -3.63 -7.21 4.41
N GLY A 40 -4.09 -6.23 5.21
CA GLY A 40 -5.50 -5.90 5.35
C GLY A 40 -6.03 -5.02 4.22
N PHE A 41 -7.33 -4.75 4.22
CA PHE A 41 -8.00 -3.91 3.22
C PHE A 41 -7.48 -2.47 3.18
N GLY A 42 -7.07 -1.91 4.33
CA GLY A 42 -6.58 -0.54 4.42
C GLY A 42 -5.51 -0.37 5.51
N GLY A 43 -4.62 0.59 5.30
CA GLY A 43 -3.66 1.04 6.30
C GLY A 43 -4.29 2.07 7.24
N LEU A 44 -3.96 2.00 8.53
CA LEU A 44 -4.48 2.90 9.55
C LEU A 44 -3.34 3.73 10.15
N PHE A 45 -3.62 5.01 10.44
CA PHE A 45 -2.66 5.95 11.01
C PHE A 45 -3.33 6.84 12.05
N ALA A 46 -2.79 6.85 13.27
CA ALA A 46 -3.25 7.67 14.38
C ALA A 46 -2.82 9.13 14.15
N PHE A 47 -3.77 9.99 13.74
CA PHE A 47 -3.49 11.40 13.55
C PHE A 47 -3.28 12.12 14.90
N ALA A 48 -2.13 12.78 15.07
CA ALA A 48 -1.79 13.53 16.27
C ALA A 48 -2.46 14.91 16.32
N SER A 49 -3.80 14.93 16.36
CA SER A 49 -4.61 16.16 16.32
C SER A 49 -4.25 17.18 17.40
N HIS A 50 -3.86 16.71 18.59
CA HIS A 50 -3.45 17.54 19.72
C HIS A 50 -2.21 18.43 19.45
N ARG A 51 -1.45 18.17 18.39
CA ARG A 51 -0.26 18.95 18.02
C ARG A 51 -0.59 20.16 17.14
N TYR A 52 -1.85 20.34 16.73
CA TYR A 52 -2.26 21.35 15.77
C TYR A 52 -3.55 22.06 16.21
N THR A 53 -3.60 23.39 16.08
CA THR A 53 -4.79 24.19 16.42
C THR A 53 -5.91 24.03 15.39
N HIS A 54 -5.56 24.07 14.10
CA HIS A 54 -6.49 23.94 12.98
C HIS A 54 -5.84 23.09 11.87
N PRO A 55 -5.77 21.76 12.06
CA PRO A 55 -5.07 20.89 11.12
C PRO A 55 -5.78 20.84 9.76
N VAL A 56 -4.99 20.91 8.68
CA VAL A 56 -5.43 20.66 7.31
C VAL A 56 -4.60 19.52 6.75
N LEU A 57 -5.27 18.51 6.20
CA LEU A 57 -4.60 17.38 5.52
C LEU A 57 -4.40 17.74 4.05
N VAL A 58 -3.19 17.50 3.55
CA VAL A 58 -2.82 17.71 2.15
C VAL A 58 -2.36 16.38 1.58
N SER A 59 -2.88 16.03 0.41
CA SER A 59 -2.51 14.83 -0.34
C SER A 59 -2.34 15.15 -1.82
N SER A 60 -1.40 14.48 -2.47
CA SER A 60 -1.21 14.51 -3.93
C SER A 60 -1.14 13.07 -4.45
N THR A 61 -1.39 12.89 -5.74
CA THR A 61 -1.20 11.61 -6.44
C THR A 61 -0.41 11.89 -7.71
N ASP A 62 0.72 11.22 -7.85
CA ASP A 62 1.69 11.50 -8.91
C ASP A 62 2.18 10.20 -9.55
N GLY A 63 2.25 10.18 -10.89
CA GLY A 63 2.78 9.07 -11.66
C GLY A 63 4.25 9.28 -12.06
N VAL A 64 4.99 8.19 -12.25
CA VAL A 64 6.40 8.25 -12.70
C VAL A 64 6.56 8.60 -14.19
N GLY A 65 5.50 8.44 -14.99
CA GLY A 65 5.49 8.73 -16.43
C GLY A 65 6.35 7.77 -17.27
N THR A 66 6.82 8.26 -18.42
CA THR A 66 7.60 7.44 -19.39
C THR A 66 8.95 6.96 -18.88
N LYS A 67 9.43 7.46 -17.71
CA LYS A 67 10.60 6.90 -17.01
C LYS A 67 10.43 5.41 -16.68
N ALA A 68 9.20 4.95 -16.48
CA ALA A 68 8.92 3.53 -16.26
C ALA A 68 9.30 2.64 -17.45
N LEU A 69 9.28 3.16 -18.68
CA LEU A 69 9.66 2.37 -19.86
C LEU A 69 11.15 2.06 -19.90
N ILE A 70 11.98 3.00 -19.41
CA ILE A 70 13.43 2.82 -19.31
C ILE A 70 13.79 1.91 -18.12
N ALA A 71 13.00 1.95 -17.03
CA ALA A 71 13.24 1.09 -15.88
C ALA A 71 12.85 -0.39 -16.13
N GLN A 72 12.09 -0.68 -17.19
CA GLN A 72 11.64 -2.02 -17.55
C GLN A 72 12.64 -2.81 -18.39
N SER A 73 13.65 -2.15 -18.96
CA SER A 73 14.69 -2.77 -19.78
C SER A 73 15.79 -3.43 -18.95
#